data_AF-A0AAV9BZL3-F1
#
_entry.id   AF-A0AAV9BZL3-F1
#
_cell.length_a   1.000
_cell.length_b   1.000
_cell.length_c   1.000
_cell.angle_alpha   90.00
_cell.angle_beta   90.00
_cell.angle_gamma   90.00
#
_symmetry.space_group_name_H-M   'P 1'
#
loop_
_entity.id
_entity.type
_entity.pdbx_description
1 polymer ?
#
loop_
_entity_poly.entity_id
_entity_poly.type
_entity_poly.pdbx_seq_one_letter_code
_entity_poly.pdbx_strand_id
1 'polypeptide(L)'
;MFNDEGSDFDVLVASDAIGMGLNLNISRIIFSTLEKFDGIETRKLTVSEIKQIAGRAGRYGSKFPTGEVTCIDGEDLPLLHSSLKSFSPQLERAGLFPSYDLLYLYSRLHPRIGLHSLLEEFLEKAKLSSNYFISDCEEILKVAAVVDGLPLALHDKYLFCISPVEMNDEISSGGLAQFAENYAKKGLVRLKEIFTPGMLQVPKSQTELKELESVHKVLDLYVWLSFRFEDSFPDHELASSQKAICSLLIEEFLQRLGWQKPRRRRVSARSTFRSALPQACRK
;
A
#
# COMPACT_ATOMS: atom_id res chain seq x y z
N MET A 1 11.94 3.83 19.01
CA MET A 1 11.76 2.44 19.46
C MET A 1 12.80 1.51 18.84
N PHE A 2 12.68 1.01 17.61
CA PHE A 2 13.62 -0.02 17.09
C PHE A 2 15.09 0.45 16.88
N ASN A 3 15.31 1.69 16.44
CA ASN A 3 16.67 2.19 16.20
C ASN A 3 17.37 2.70 17.48
N ASP A 4 16.65 2.84 18.59
CA ASP A 4 17.14 3.50 19.80
C ASP A 4 17.88 2.50 20.71
N GLU A 5 19.08 2.85 21.16
CA GLU A 5 19.93 1.97 21.99
C GLU A 5 19.39 1.69 23.38
N GLY A 6 18.60 2.63 23.91
CA GLY A 6 18.00 2.50 25.24
C GLY A 6 16.62 1.85 25.23
N SER A 7 16.17 1.33 24.09
CA SER A 7 14.85 0.72 23.94
C SER A 7 14.91 -0.79 24.15
N ASP A 8 13.94 -1.35 24.86
CA ASP A 8 13.81 -2.80 25.09
C ASP A 8 13.31 -3.59 23.85
N PHE A 9 13.40 -3.02 22.64
CA PHE A 9 12.79 -3.57 21.42
C PHE A 9 13.86 -3.95 20.38
N ASP A 10 14.29 -5.22 20.43
CA ASP A 10 15.34 -5.74 19.54
C ASP A 10 14.82 -6.38 18.24
N VAL A 11 13.52 -6.65 18.14
CA VAL A 11 12.92 -7.39 17.03
C VAL A 11 11.89 -6.52 16.33
N LEU A 12 12.01 -6.41 15.00
CA LEU A 12 11.04 -5.77 14.12
C LEU A 12 10.35 -6.83 13.26
N VAL A 13 9.03 -6.87 13.31
CA VAL A 13 8.20 -7.65 12.38
C VAL A 13 7.61 -6.66 11.37
N ALA A 14 7.85 -6.87 10.09
CA ALA A 14 7.40 -5.97 9.05
C ALA A 14 7.13 -6.69 7.72
N SER A 15 6.34 -6.06 6.86
CA SER A 15 6.13 -6.49 5.47
C SER A 15 7.26 -5.99 4.56
N ASP A 16 7.14 -6.28 3.26
CA ASP A 16 8.00 -5.77 2.19
C ASP A 16 8.10 -4.24 2.12
N ALA A 17 7.20 -3.51 2.79
CA ALA A 17 7.24 -2.05 2.94
C ALA A 17 8.59 -1.53 3.49
N ILE A 18 9.33 -2.33 4.27
CA ILE A 18 10.67 -1.92 4.75
C ILE A 18 11.72 -1.82 3.64
N GLY A 19 11.43 -2.37 2.45
CA GLY A 19 12.34 -2.34 1.30
C GLY A 19 12.65 -0.92 0.81
N MET A 20 11.86 0.09 1.20
CA MET A 20 12.06 1.49 0.82
C MET A 20 11.61 2.46 1.92
N GLY A 21 12.00 3.73 1.80
CA GLY A 21 11.39 4.84 2.54
C GLY A 21 11.78 5.03 4.02
N LEU A 22 12.24 3.99 4.71
CA LEU A 22 12.66 4.09 6.12
C LEU A 22 14.18 4.01 6.27
N ASN A 23 14.75 4.57 7.33
CA ASN A 23 16.14 4.32 7.73
C ASN A 23 16.15 3.41 8.97
N LEU A 24 16.49 2.14 8.80
CA LEU A 24 16.44 1.13 9.86
C LEU A 24 17.82 0.50 10.05
N ASN A 25 18.24 0.35 11.31
CA ASN A 25 19.50 -0.29 11.70
C ASN A 25 19.30 -1.79 11.87
N ILE A 26 19.26 -2.53 10.76
CA ILE A 26 18.98 -3.97 10.76
C ILE A 26 20.27 -4.79 10.67
N SER A 27 20.49 -5.68 11.63
CA SER A 27 21.60 -6.65 11.58
C SER A 27 21.27 -7.86 10.71
N ARG A 28 20.06 -8.41 10.86
CA ARG A 28 19.65 -9.65 10.20
C ARG A 28 18.22 -9.53 9.68
N ILE A 29 18.02 -9.91 8.42
CA ILE A 29 16.70 -10.09 7.81
C ILE A 29 16.34 -11.59 7.87
N ILE A 30 15.13 -11.88 8.34
CA ILE A 30 14.59 -13.24 8.39
C ILE A 30 13.30 -13.26 7.57
N PHE A 31 13.32 -13.95 6.42
CA PHE A 31 12.13 -14.14 5.59
C PHE A 31 11.22 -15.17 6.25
N SER A 32 9.97 -14.77 6.53
CA SER A 32 8.94 -15.71 7.02
C SER A 32 8.41 -16.61 5.92
N THR A 33 8.39 -16.12 4.68
CA THR A 33 8.02 -16.86 3.46
C THR A 33 8.64 -16.12 2.27
N LEU A 34 8.89 -16.84 1.17
CA LEU A 34 9.30 -16.27 -0.12
C LEU A 34 8.14 -16.13 -1.11
N GLU A 35 6.91 -16.20 -0.61
CA GLU A 35 5.68 -16.02 -1.39
C GLU A 35 4.90 -14.79 -0.91
N LYS A 36 4.24 -14.11 -1.84
CA LYS A 36 3.43 -12.91 -1.63
C LYS A 36 2.12 -13.03 -2.38
N PHE A 37 1.06 -12.50 -1.78
CA PHE A 37 -0.23 -12.31 -2.44
C PHE A 37 -0.29 -10.91 -3.06
N ASP A 38 -0.48 -10.84 -4.38
CA ASP A 38 -0.54 -9.57 -5.13
C ASP A 38 -1.99 -9.08 -5.36
N GLY A 39 -2.97 -9.60 -4.60
CA GLY A 39 -4.38 -9.27 -4.77
C GLY A 39 -5.16 -10.29 -5.62
N ILE A 40 -4.46 -11.04 -6.47
CA ILE A 40 -5.06 -12.04 -7.37
C ILE A 40 -4.63 -13.45 -6.99
N GLU A 41 -3.31 -13.70 -6.93
CA GLU A 41 -2.74 -15.00 -6.62
C GLU A 41 -1.54 -14.87 -5.67
N THR A 42 -1.21 -15.98 -5.03
CA THR A 42 0.04 -16.11 -4.28
C THR A 42 1.15 -16.52 -5.24
N ARG A 43 2.14 -15.65 -5.42
CA ARG A 43 3.31 -15.89 -6.26
C ARG A 43 4.61 -15.79 -5.47
N LYS A 44 5.69 -16.31 -6.03
CA LYS A 44 7.03 -16.15 -5.46
C LYS A 44 7.52 -14.71 -5.59
N LEU A 45 8.31 -14.27 -4.62
CA LEU A 45 9.02 -13.00 -4.68
C LEU A 45 10.02 -13.00 -5.85
N THR A 46 10.08 -11.87 -6.55
CA THR A 46 11.05 -11.65 -7.61
C THR A 46 12.46 -11.50 -7.02
N VAL A 47 13.46 -11.74 -7.86
CA VAL A 47 14.87 -11.51 -7.51
C VAL A 47 15.10 -10.07 -7.01
N SER A 48 14.47 -9.09 -7.64
CA SER A 48 14.58 -7.68 -7.28
C SER A 48 13.96 -7.39 -5.91
N GLU A 49 12.76 -7.91 -5.62
CA GLU A 49 12.11 -7.78 -4.30
C GLU A 49 12.95 -8.40 -3.18
N ILE A 50 13.45 -9.64 -3.39
CA ILE A 50 14.31 -10.34 -2.42
C ILE A 50 15.56 -9.51 -2.13
N LYS A 51 16.26 -9.05 -3.17
CA LYS A 51 17.46 -8.23 -3.01
C LYS A 51 17.19 -6.90 -2.32
N GLN A 52 16.08 -6.25 -2.65
CA GLN A 52 15.69 -4.99 -2.05
C GLN A 52 15.46 -5.13 -0.55
N ILE A 53 14.75 -6.19 -0.12
CA ILE A 53 14.49 -6.48 1.29
C ILE A 53 15.77 -6.94 1.99
N ALA A 54 16.52 -7.87 1.40
CA ALA A 54 17.78 -8.39 1.94
C ALA A 54 18.83 -7.30 2.15
N GLY A 55 18.94 -6.36 1.20
CA GLY A 55 19.87 -5.22 1.26
C GLY A 55 19.53 -4.17 2.33
N ARG A 56 18.46 -4.37 3.10
CA ARG A 56 18.16 -3.57 4.29
C ARG A 56 19.02 -3.95 5.48
N ALA A 57 19.57 -5.17 5.51
CA ALA A 57 20.55 -5.57 6.52
C ALA A 57 21.93 -4.95 6.21
N GLY A 58 22.63 -4.48 7.23
CA GLY A 58 24.02 -4.03 7.10
C GLY A 58 24.21 -2.75 6.28
N ARG A 59 23.26 -1.80 6.35
CA ARG A 59 23.37 -0.52 5.63
C ARG A 59 24.59 0.28 6.11
N TYR A 60 25.21 1.01 5.18
CA TYR A 60 26.29 1.94 5.50
C TYR A 60 25.81 3.00 6.51
N GLY A 61 26.61 3.25 7.55
CA GLY A 61 26.24 4.14 8.67
C GLY A 61 25.36 3.47 9.73
N SER A 62 24.98 2.20 9.57
CA SER A 62 24.40 1.42 10.65
C SER A 62 25.50 0.83 11.55
N LYS A 63 25.12 0.41 12.76
CA LYS A 63 26.04 -0.21 13.73
C LYS A 63 26.53 -1.58 13.30
N PHE A 64 25.85 -2.19 12.32
CA PHE A 64 26.15 -3.52 11.82
C PHE A 64 26.84 -3.36 10.46
N PRO A 65 28.18 -3.43 10.40
CA PRO A 65 28.91 -3.28 9.13
C PRO A 65 28.67 -4.47 8.18
N THR A 66 28.20 -5.61 8.71
CA THR A 66 27.85 -6.80 7.94
C THR A 66 26.37 -7.14 8.17
N GLY A 67 25.63 -7.33 7.08
CA GLY A 67 24.22 -7.74 7.11
C GLY A 67 24.07 -9.24 6.88
N GLU A 68 23.19 -9.87 7.65
CA GLU A 68 22.87 -11.29 7.51
C GLU A 68 21.44 -11.48 6.99
N VAL A 69 21.20 -12.57 6.25
CA VAL A 69 19.90 -12.87 5.66
C VAL A 69 19.64 -14.38 5.75
N THR A 70 18.46 -14.78 6.22
CA THR A 70 18.04 -16.17 6.31
C THR A 70 16.52 -16.31 6.11
N CYS A 71 16.03 -17.54 5.99
CA CYS A 71 14.60 -17.87 6.04
C CYS A 71 14.26 -18.55 7.38
N ILE A 72 12.97 -18.56 7.75
CA ILE A 72 12.46 -19.40 8.85
C ILE A 72 12.50 -20.87 8.43
N ASP A 73 11.97 -21.17 7.24
CA ASP A 73 11.94 -22.53 6.71
C ASP A 73 13.22 -22.83 5.91
N GLY A 74 13.86 -23.96 6.25
CA GLY A 74 15.13 -24.37 5.63
C GLY A 74 15.00 -24.74 4.14
N GLU A 75 13.80 -25.10 3.69
CA GLU A 75 13.50 -25.45 2.30
C GLU A 75 13.61 -24.25 1.35
N ASP A 76 13.42 -23.03 1.87
CA ASP A 76 13.49 -21.77 1.11
C ASP A 76 14.92 -21.23 0.96
N LEU A 77 15.85 -21.72 1.78
CA LEU A 77 17.23 -21.25 1.82
C LEU A 77 17.97 -21.39 0.46
N PRO A 78 17.84 -22.51 -0.29
CA PRO A 78 18.45 -22.62 -1.61
C PRO A 78 17.92 -21.59 -2.61
N LEU A 79 16.60 -21.32 -2.57
CA LEU A 79 15.97 -20.32 -3.44
C LEU A 79 16.51 -18.92 -3.11
N LEU A 80 16.55 -18.55 -1.82
CA LEU A 80 17.12 -17.29 -1.35
C LEU A 80 18.57 -17.10 -1.84
N HIS A 81 19.42 -18.11 -1.65
CA HIS A 81 20.82 -18.06 -2.08
C HIS A 81 20.96 -17.89 -3.59
N SER A 82 20.13 -18.59 -4.38
CA SER A 82 20.16 -18.47 -5.84
C SER A 82 19.71 -17.07 -6.31
N SER A 83 18.67 -16.50 -5.68
CA SER A 83 18.15 -15.16 -5.98
C SER A 83 19.11 -14.04 -5.61
N LEU A 84 19.87 -14.17 -4.52
CA LEU A 84 20.85 -13.15 -4.14
C LEU A 84 22.07 -13.14 -5.09
N LYS A 85 22.43 -14.30 -5.66
CA LYS A 85 23.57 -14.44 -6.58
C LYS A 85 23.22 -14.14 -8.04
N SER A 86 21.95 -14.25 -8.43
CA SER A 86 21.52 -13.98 -9.80
C SER A 86 21.64 -12.50 -10.15
N PHE A 87 21.66 -12.14 -11.43
CA PHE A 87 21.57 -10.75 -11.86
C PHE A 87 20.14 -10.25 -11.77
N SER A 88 19.96 -8.96 -11.49
CA SER A 88 18.63 -8.36 -11.55
C SER A 88 18.19 -8.24 -13.01
N PRO A 89 16.96 -8.61 -13.36
CA PRO A 89 16.47 -8.52 -14.74
C PRO A 89 16.46 -7.06 -15.20
N GLN A 90 16.78 -6.84 -16.48
CA GLN A 90 16.68 -5.51 -17.09
C GLN A 90 15.22 -5.20 -17.43
N LEU A 91 14.81 -3.95 -17.23
CA LEU A 91 13.47 -3.51 -17.59
C LEU A 91 13.41 -3.25 -19.10
N GLU A 92 12.53 -3.97 -19.79
CA GLU A 92 12.39 -3.90 -21.26
C GLU A 92 11.30 -2.94 -21.72
N ARG A 93 10.30 -2.66 -20.86
CA ARG A 93 9.10 -1.90 -21.21
C ARG A 93 8.74 -0.89 -20.12
N ALA A 94 8.13 0.21 -20.53
CA ALA A 94 7.63 1.24 -19.62
C ALA A 94 6.10 1.33 -19.64
N GLY A 95 5.50 1.56 -18.48
CA GLY A 95 4.06 1.77 -18.34
C GLY A 95 3.65 3.16 -18.82
N LEU A 96 2.57 3.22 -19.61
CA LEU A 96 1.91 4.46 -20.01
C LEU A 96 0.54 4.55 -19.37
N PHE A 97 0.11 5.77 -19.13
CA PHE A 97 -1.17 6.09 -18.51
C PHE A 97 -1.99 7.02 -19.41
N PRO A 98 -3.31 6.82 -19.57
CA PRO A 98 -4.15 7.72 -20.36
C PRO A 98 -4.17 9.13 -19.76
N SER A 99 -3.61 10.11 -20.47
CA SER A 99 -3.66 11.51 -20.03
C SER A 99 -5.04 12.13 -20.28
N TYR A 100 -5.37 13.16 -19.50
CA TYR A 100 -6.60 13.92 -19.70
C TYR A 100 -6.74 14.44 -21.13
N ASP A 101 -5.67 15.00 -21.70
CA ASP A 101 -5.72 15.59 -23.04
C ASP A 101 -6.08 14.57 -24.12
N LEU A 102 -5.54 13.35 -24.02
CA LEU A 102 -5.87 12.26 -24.95
C LEU A 102 -7.33 11.83 -24.79
N LEU A 103 -7.81 11.67 -23.57
CA LEU A 103 -9.20 11.32 -23.29
C LEU A 103 -10.17 12.44 -23.73
N TYR A 104 -9.81 13.70 -23.52
CA TYR A 104 -10.57 14.84 -23.98
C TYR A 104 -10.71 14.83 -25.50
N LEU A 105 -9.62 14.68 -26.24
CA LEU A 105 -9.65 14.55 -27.70
C LEU A 105 -10.49 13.35 -28.16
N TYR A 106 -10.37 12.21 -27.47
CA TYR A 106 -11.13 11.01 -27.79
C TYR A 106 -12.65 11.21 -27.54
N SER A 107 -13.02 11.88 -26.44
CA SER A 107 -14.42 12.22 -26.11
C SER A 107 -15.09 13.09 -27.18
N ARG A 108 -14.32 13.96 -27.85
CA ARG A 108 -14.82 14.82 -28.93
C ARG A 108 -15.26 14.03 -30.15
N LEU A 109 -14.63 12.87 -30.38
CA LEU A 109 -14.99 11.94 -31.45
C LEU A 109 -16.21 11.06 -31.06
N HIS A 110 -16.47 10.92 -29.77
CA HIS A 110 -17.51 10.06 -29.20
C HIS A 110 -18.40 10.78 -28.16
N PRO A 111 -19.16 11.83 -28.56
CA PRO A 111 -19.81 12.76 -27.63
C PRO A 111 -20.97 12.17 -26.80
N ARG A 112 -21.37 10.92 -27.05
CA ARG A 112 -22.49 10.26 -26.36
C ARG A 112 -22.04 9.22 -25.32
N ILE A 113 -20.74 9.00 -25.18
CA ILE A 113 -20.19 7.96 -24.32
C ILE A 113 -19.78 8.60 -22.98
N GLY A 114 -20.14 7.95 -21.87
CA GLY A 114 -19.70 8.35 -20.52
C GLY A 114 -18.21 8.08 -20.30
N LEU A 115 -17.61 8.65 -19.25
CA LEU A 115 -16.18 8.53 -18.99
C LEU A 115 -15.73 7.07 -18.79
N HIS A 116 -16.57 6.24 -18.15
CA HIS A 116 -16.21 4.84 -17.90
C HIS A 116 -16.05 4.07 -19.22
N SER A 117 -17.08 4.09 -20.07
CA SER A 117 -17.02 3.44 -21.39
C SER A 117 -16.00 4.10 -22.32
N LEU A 118 -15.75 5.40 -22.19
CA LEU A 118 -14.69 6.09 -22.93
C LEU A 118 -13.30 5.54 -22.57
N LEU A 119 -13.03 5.34 -21.27
CA LEU A 119 -11.80 4.75 -20.77
C LEU A 119 -11.67 3.31 -21.24
N GLU A 120 -12.71 2.48 -21.09
CA GLU A 120 -12.69 1.09 -21.55
C GLU A 120 -12.35 0.98 -23.04
N GLU A 121 -13.06 1.75 -23.89
CA GLU A 121 -12.79 1.75 -25.33
C GLU A 121 -11.39 2.26 -25.65
N PHE A 122 -10.90 3.28 -24.94
CA PHE A 122 -9.56 3.81 -25.12
C PHE A 122 -8.52 2.74 -24.81
N LEU A 123 -8.66 2.04 -23.69
CA LEU A 123 -7.74 0.99 -23.25
C LEU A 123 -7.75 -0.21 -24.21
N GLU A 124 -8.91 -0.59 -24.74
CA GLU A 124 -9.04 -1.67 -25.72
C GLU A 124 -8.42 -1.31 -27.07
N LYS A 125 -8.59 -0.07 -27.53
CA LYS A 125 -8.14 0.38 -28.86
C LYS A 125 -6.73 0.96 -28.88
N ALA A 126 -6.12 1.19 -27.72
CA ALA A 126 -4.79 1.79 -27.59
C ALA A 126 -3.73 0.94 -28.31
N LYS A 127 -3.08 1.53 -29.32
CA LYS A 127 -1.95 0.91 -30.04
C LYS A 127 -0.65 1.46 -29.49
N LEU A 128 0.17 0.56 -28.95
CA LEU A 128 1.46 0.87 -28.35
C LEU A 128 2.60 0.25 -29.15
N SER A 129 3.77 0.89 -29.14
CA SER A 129 5.00 0.23 -29.62
C SER A 129 5.43 -0.86 -28.63
N SER A 130 6.28 -1.79 -29.07
CA SER A 130 6.78 -2.92 -28.25
C SER A 130 7.35 -2.52 -26.88
N ASN A 131 7.93 -1.33 -26.79
CA ASN A 131 8.63 -0.85 -25.59
C ASN A 131 7.70 -0.27 -24.52
N TYR A 132 6.38 -0.26 -24.75
CA TYR A 132 5.40 0.28 -23.81
C TYR A 132 4.28 -0.71 -23.53
N PHE A 133 3.66 -0.55 -22.36
CA PHE A 133 2.40 -1.21 -21.98
C PHE A 133 1.47 -0.18 -21.33
N ILE A 134 0.17 -0.45 -21.34
CA ILE A 134 -0.77 0.34 -20.54
C ILE A 134 -0.67 -0.15 -19.09
N SER A 135 -0.42 0.78 -18.16
CA SER A 135 -0.42 0.50 -16.72
C SER A 135 -1.79 0.02 -16.26
N ASP A 136 -1.84 -0.69 -15.13
CA ASP A 136 -3.10 -1.12 -14.54
C ASP A 136 -4.02 0.09 -14.26
N CYS A 137 -5.24 0.02 -14.78
CA CYS A 137 -6.27 1.06 -14.72
C CYS A 137 -7.54 0.57 -14.01
N GLU A 138 -7.50 -0.58 -13.33
CA GLU A 138 -8.68 -1.20 -12.69
C GLU A 138 -9.35 -0.24 -11.69
N GLU A 139 -8.59 0.36 -10.77
CA GLU A 139 -9.12 1.29 -9.77
C GLU A 139 -9.76 2.53 -10.40
N ILE A 140 -9.15 3.09 -11.45
CA ILE A 140 -9.71 4.23 -12.19
C ILE A 140 -11.02 3.87 -12.89
N LEU A 141 -11.12 2.67 -13.46
CA LEU A 141 -12.37 2.19 -14.06
C LEU A 141 -13.47 2.04 -13.02
N LYS A 142 -13.14 1.52 -11.83
CA LYS A 142 -14.08 1.44 -10.68
C LYS A 142 -14.55 2.82 -10.25
N VAL A 143 -13.64 3.79 -10.09
CA VAL A 143 -14.01 5.17 -9.75
C VAL A 143 -14.84 5.80 -10.86
N ALA A 144 -14.44 5.61 -12.12
CA ALA A 144 -15.16 6.12 -13.27
C ALA A 144 -16.62 5.67 -13.25
N ALA A 145 -16.89 4.40 -12.95
CA ALA A 145 -18.24 3.86 -12.85
C ALA A 145 -19.09 4.58 -11.78
N VAL A 146 -18.49 5.00 -10.67
CA VAL A 146 -19.18 5.76 -9.61
C VAL A 146 -19.48 7.20 -10.05
N VAL A 147 -18.51 7.88 -10.66
CA VAL A 147 -18.65 9.31 -11.00
C VAL A 147 -19.37 9.54 -12.33
N ASP A 148 -19.53 8.53 -13.18
CA ASP A 148 -20.08 8.74 -14.52
C ASP A 148 -21.55 9.18 -14.52
N GLY A 149 -22.32 8.69 -13.56
CA GLY A 149 -23.73 9.06 -13.37
C GLY A 149 -23.93 10.48 -12.81
N LEU A 150 -22.86 11.15 -12.37
CA LEU A 150 -22.94 12.47 -11.76
C LEU A 150 -22.85 13.59 -12.82
N PRO A 151 -23.57 14.71 -12.63
CA PRO A 151 -23.56 15.86 -13.55
C PRO A 151 -22.27 16.70 -13.39
N LEU A 152 -21.12 16.06 -13.61
CA LEU A 152 -19.79 16.66 -13.50
C LEU A 152 -19.16 16.89 -14.87
N ALA A 153 -18.34 17.93 -14.98
CA ALA A 153 -17.52 18.15 -16.16
C ALA A 153 -16.53 16.98 -16.37
N LEU A 154 -16.17 16.70 -17.62
CA LEU A 154 -15.25 15.60 -17.94
C LEU A 154 -13.90 15.71 -17.22
N HIS A 155 -13.39 16.94 -17.09
CA HIS A 155 -12.16 17.23 -16.36
C HIS A 155 -12.27 16.83 -14.88
N ASP A 156 -13.36 17.22 -14.22
CA ASP A 156 -13.57 16.94 -12.81
C ASP A 156 -13.77 15.44 -12.59
N LYS A 157 -14.55 14.77 -13.44
CA LYS A 157 -14.68 13.30 -13.42
C LYS A 157 -13.31 12.63 -13.51
N TYR A 158 -12.46 13.06 -14.45
CA TYR A 158 -11.10 12.54 -14.59
C TYR A 158 -10.24 12.78 -13.34
N LEU A 159 -10.32 13.97 -12.72
CA LEU A 159 -9.60 14.27 -11.48
C LEU A 159 -10.03 13.35 -10.32
N PHE A 160 -11.33 13.06 -10.19
CA PHE A 160 -11.80 12.06 -9.23
C PHE A 160 -11.26 10.66 -9.58
N CYS A 161 -11.25 10.26 -10.85
CA CYS A 161 -10.72 8.97 -11.28
C CYS A 161 -9.25 8.74 -10.91
N ILE A 162 -8.40 9.77 -11.04
CA ILE A 162 -6.97 9.66 -10.71
C ILE A 162 -6.70 9.87 -9.21
N SER A 163 -7.72 10.10 -8.39
CA SER A 163 -7.55 10.30 -6.95
C SER A 163 -7.11 9.00 -6.27
N PRO A 164 -6.26 9.07 -5.23
CA PRO A 164 -5.76 7.88 -4.56
C PRO A 164 -6.83 7.32 -3.62
N VAL A 165 -7.61 6.37 -4.12
CA VAL A 165 -8.69 5.69 -3.37
C VAL A 165 -8.59 4.19 -3.61
N GLU A 166 -8.86 3.41 -2.57
CA GLU A 166 -8.97 1.96 -2.66
C GLU A 166 -10.45 1.59 -2.72
N MET A 167 -10.92 1.17 -3.89
CA MET A 167 -12.34 0.93 -4.13
C MET A 167 -12.85 -0.37 -3.50
N ASN A 168 -11.95 -1.25 -3.07
CA ASN A 168 -12.30 -2.48 -2.34
C ASN A 168 -12.64 -2.22 -0.86
N ASP A 169 -12.31 -1.04 -0.32
CA ASP A 169 -12.67 -0.63 1.03
C ASP A 169 -14.00 0.14 1.03
N GLU A 170 -15.01 -0.37 1.75
CA GLU A 170 -16.38 0.18 1.74
C GLU A 170 -16.44 1.62 2.28
N ILE A 171 -15.62 1.93 3.28
CA ILE A 171 -15.55 3.27 3.88
C ILE A 171 -14.89 4.26 2.89
N SER A 172 -13.77 3.88 2.27
CA SER A 172 -13.07 4.72 1.28
C SER A 172 -13.91 4.97 0.03
N SER A 173 -14.48 3.93 -0.55
CA SER A 173 -15.38 4.04 -1.72
C SER A 173 -16.64 4.84 -1.40
N GLY A 174 -17.24 4.64 -0.23
CA GLY A 174 -18.37 5.45 0.24
C GLY A 174 -18.00 6.92 0.45
N GLY A 175 -16.83 7.20 1.02
CA GLY A 175 -16.31 8.56 1.19
C GLY A 175 -16.10 9.29 -0.14
N LEU A 176 -15.48 8.62 -1.12
CA LEU A 176 -15.32 9.14 -2.47
C LEU A 176 -16.67 9.46 -3.12
N ALA A 177 -17.63 8.52 -3.09
CA ALA A 177 -18.96 8.70 -3.67
C ALA A 177 -19.66 9.92 -3.04
N GLN A 178 -19.60 10.06 -1.71
CA GLN A 178 -20.17 11.21 -1.01
C GLN A 178 -19.50 12.53 -1.39
N PHE A 179 -18.16 12.57 -1.52
CA PHE A 179 -17.45 13.77 -1.98
C PHE A 179 -17.86 14.15 -3.40
N ALA A 180 -17.90 13.19 -4.32
CA ALA A 180 -18.28 13.42 -5.70
C ALA A 180 -19.74 13.89 -5.82
N GLU A 181 -20.66 13.28 -5.07
CA GLU A 181 -22.07 13.67 -5.05
C GLU A 181 -22.29 15.08 -4.49
N ASN A 182 -21.64 15.41 -3.37
CA ASN A 182 -21.76 16.72 -2.75
C ASN A 182 -21.15 17.81 -3.64
N TYR A 183 -20.02 17.51 -4.28
CA TYR A 183 -19.41 18.38 -5.27
C TYR A 183 -20.36 18.60 -6.47
N ALA A 184 -20.98 17.54 -6.99
CA ALA A 184 -21.92 17.64 -8.11
C ALA A 184 -23.19 18.44 -7.78
N LYS A 185 -23.71 18.31 -6.55
CA LYS A 185 -24.97 18.96 -6.12
C LYS A 185 -24.78 20.41 -5.69
N LYS A 186 -23.72 20.69 -4.92
CA LYS A 186 -23.52 21.98 -4.23
C LYS A 186 -22.34 22.78 -4.77
N GLY A 187 -21.42 22.15 -5.50
CA GLY A 187 -20.11 22.74 -5.84
C GLY A 187 -19.20 22.96 -4.63
N LEU A 188 -19.61 22.49 -3.44
CA LEU A 188 -18.91 22.70 -2.18
C LEU A 188 -19.01 21.44 -1.31
N VAL A 189 -17.86 20.98 -0.82
CA VAL A 189 -17.73 19.78 0.01
C VAL A 189 -17.07 20.18 1.32
N ARG A 190 -17.89 20.39 2.36
CA ARG A 190 -17.40 20.67 3.71
C ARG A 190 -17.17 19.38 4.47
N LEU A 191 -16.00 19.25 5.07
CA LEU A 191 -15.66 18.05 5.84
C LEU A 191 -16.61 17.86 7.02
N LYS A 192 -17.04 18.95 7.67
CA LYS A 192 -17.95 18.90 8.83
C LYS A 192 -19.33 18.32 8.54
N GLU A 193 -19.77 18.31 7.28
CA GLU A 193 -21.07 17.74 6.89
C GLU A 193 -21.00 16.21 6.78
N ILE A 194 -19.79 15.67 6.65
CA ILE A 194 -19.51 14.27 6.36
C ILE A 194 -18.85 13.59 7.56
N PHE A 195 -18.02 14.36 8.27
CA PHE A 195 -17.27 13.92 9.43
C PHE A 195 -17.64 14.76 10.65
N THR A 196 -18.25 14.12 11.65
CA THR A 196 -18.61 14.79 12.90
C THR A 196 -17.40 14.83 13.85
N PRO A 197 -16.94 16.01 14.29
CA PRO A 197 -15.84 16.14 15.25
C PRO A 197 -16.18 15.41 16.57
N GLY A 198 -15.24 14.60 17.08
CA GLY A 198 -15.40 13.83 18.32
C GLY A 198 -15.75 12.35 18.13
N MET A 199 -15.90 11.88 16.88
CA MET A 199 -16.09 10.46 16.58
C MET A 199 -14.80 9.62 16.71
N LEU A 200 -13.64 10.27 16.63
CA LEU A 200 -12.34 9.61 16.74
C LEU A 200 -12.04 9.23 18.18
N GLN A 201 -11.93 7.93 18.43
CA GLN A 201 -11.48 7.37 19.70
C GLN A 201 -10.37 6.37 19.46
N VAL A 202 -9.57 6.10 20.49
CA VAL A 202 -8.56 5.05 20.44
C VAL A 202 -9.27 3.72 20.17
N PRO A 203 -8.91 2.98 19.10
CA PRO A 203 -9.49 1.68 18.82
C PRO A 203 -9.35 0.73 20.01
N LYS A 204 -10.32 -0.16 20.21
CA LYS A 204 -10.28 -1.22 21.22
C LYS A 204 -10.11 -2.60 20.61
N SER A 205 -10.39 -2.74 19.33
CA SER A 205 -10.36 -4.00 18.58
C SER A 205 -9.64 -3.84 17.23
N GLN A 206 -9.21 -4.96 16.64
CA GLN A 206 -8.59 -4.96 15.31
C GLN A 206 -9.55 -4.46 14.22
N THR A 207 -10.85 -4.66 14.40
CA THR A 207 -11.88 -4.16 13.47
C THR A 207 -11.96 -2.64 13.55
N GLU A 208 -12.06 -2.06 14.76
CA GLU A 208 -12.06 -0.61 14.95
C GLU A 208 -10.76 0.04 14.45
N LEU A 209 -9.62 -0.66 14.55
CA LEU A 209 -8.36 -0.18 13.96
C LEU A 209 -8.47 -0.07 12.43
N LYS A 210 -8.99 -1.11 11.77
CA LYS A 210 -9.20 -1.08 10.31
C LYS A 210 -10.16 0.02 9.89
N GLU A 211 -11.25 0.22 10.62
CA GLU A 211 -12.19 1.31 10.37
C GLU A 211 -11.48 2.68 10.48
N LEU A 212 -10.65 2.86 11.50
CA LEU A 212 -9.86 4.09 11.68
C LEU A 212 -8.81 4.30 10.57
N GLU A 213 -8.16 3.23 10.10
CA GLU A 213 -7.26 3.27 8.94
C GLU A 213 -8.01 3.68 7.67
N SER A 214 -9.22 3.16 7.45
CA SER A 214 -10.07 3.57 6.32
C SER A 214 -10.53 5.03 6.43
N VAL A 215 -10.88 5.50 7.63
CA VAL A 215 -11.18 6.92 7.87
C VAL A 215 -9.96 7.80 7.58
N HIS A 216 -8.76 7.37 7.99
CA HIS A 216 -7.52 8.06 7.64
C HIS A 216 -7.33 8.17 6.12
N LYS A 217 -7.60 7.10 5.35
CA LYS A 217 -7.55 7.12 3.88
C LYS A 217 -8.56 8.12 3.28
N VAL A 218 -9.77 8.19 3.81
CA VAL A 218 -10.79 9.17 3.37
C VAL A 218 -10.34 10.61 3.63
N LEU A 219 -9.71 10.88 4.79
CA LEU A 219 -9.15 12.20 5.09
C LEU A 219 -8.00 12.55 4.16
N ASP A 220 -7.16 11.57 3.81
CA ASP A 220 -6.10 11.74 2.81
C ASP A 220 -6.65 12.05 1.42
N LEU A 221 -7.72 11.37 1.01
CA LEU A 221 -8.45 11.67 -0.22
C LEU A 221 -8.99 13.10 -0.22
N TYR A 222 -9.59 13.57 0.88
CA TYR A 222 -10.07 14.94 1.00
C TYR A 222 -8.92 15.95 0.86
N VAL A 223 -7.80 15.71 1.55
CA VAL A 223 -6.60 16.55 1.44
C VAL A 223 -6.09 16.59 0.00
N TRP A 224 -6.04 15.43 -0.67
CA TRP A 224 -5.63 15.37 -2.08
C TRP A 224 -6.56 16.20 -2.98
N LEU A 225 -7.87 16.05 -2.82
CA LEU A 225 -8.87 16.79 -3.61
C LEU A 225 -8.82 18.30 -3.34
N SER A 226 -8.54 18.71 -2.09
CA SER A 226 -8.44 20.13 -1.72
C SER A 226 -7.32 20.87 -2.45
N PHE A 227 -6.24 20.19 -2.83
CA PHE A 227 -5.17 20.78 -3.64
C PHE A 227 -5.53 20.92 -5.13
N ARG A 228 -6.63 20.34 -5.60
CA ARG A 228 -7.07 20.40 -7.01
C ARG A 228 -8.34 21.23 -7.17
N PHE A 229 -9.18 21.24 -6.13
CA PHE A 229 -10.46 21.92 -6.07
C PHE A 229 -10.49 22.90 -4.88
N GLU A 230 -9.57 23.86 -4.86
CA GLU A 230 -9.33 24.74 -3.71
C GLU A 230 -10.60 25.45 -3.21
N ASP A 231 -11.41 26.00 -4.12
CA ASP A 231 -12.65 26.70 -3.77
C ASP A 231 -13.77 25.77 -3.28
N SER A 232 -13.78 24.53 -3.76
CA SER A 232 -14.85 23.56 -3.49
C SER A 232 -14.56 22.67 -2.30
N PHE A 233 -13.30 22.53 -1.90
CA PHE A 233 -12.83 21.73 -0.76
C PHE A 233 -12.06 22.62 0.23
N PRO A 234 -12.76 23.54 0.92
CA PRO A 234 -12.11 24.59 1.70
C PRO A 234 -11.49 24.11 3.03
N ASP A 235 -11.90 22.93 3.54
CA ASP A 235 -11.53 22.48 4.89
C ASP A 235 -10.16 21.74 4.92
N HIS A 236 -9.18 22.20 4.14
CA HIS A 236 -7.85 21.56 4.02
C HIS A 236 -7.15 21.38 5.36
N GLU A 237 -7.01 22.47 6.14
CA GLU A 237 -6.32 22.46 7.43
C GLU A 237 -7.03 21.56 8.44
N LEU A 238 -8.37 21.56 8.42
CA LEU A 238 -9.16 20.70 9.29
C LEU A 238 -8.95 19.23 8.92
N ALA A 239 -9.00 18.87 7.64
CA ALA A 239 -8.76 17.51 7.18
C ALA A 239 -7.35 17.03 7.56
N SER A 240 -6.33 17.86 7.35
CA SER A 240 -4.95 17.55 7.72
C SER A 240 -4.79 17.36 9.24
N SER A 241 -5.46 18.19 10.05
CA SER A 241 -5.47 18.06 11.51
C SER A 241 -6.14 16.76 11.96
N GLN A 242 -7.32 16.45 11.43
CA GLN A 242 -8.03 15.20 11.75
C GLN A 242 -7.23 13.96 11.31
N LYS A 243 -6.55 14.02 10.16
CA LYS A 243 -5.67 12.95 9.69
C LYS A 243 -4.51 12.71 10.66
N ALA A 244 -3.89 13.78 11.15
CA ALA A 244 -2.81 13.67 12.14
C ALA A 244 -3.33 13.06 13.46
N ILE A 245 -4.53 13.44 13.91
CA ILE A 245 -5.18 12.82 15.08
C ILE A 245 -5.43 11.33 14.86
N CYS A 246 -5.95 10.91 13.69
CA CYS A 246 -6.12 9.50 13.36
C CYS A 246 -4.79 8.74 13.44
N SER A 247 -3.71 9.32 12.90
CA SER A 247 -2.36 8.72 12.94
C SER A 247 -1.89 8.49 14.38
N LEU A 248 -2.10 9.46 15.27
CA LEU A 248 -1.74 9.34 16.69
C LEU A 248 -2.55 8.25 17.41
N LEU A 249 -3.85 8.15 17.13
CA LEU A 249 -4.73 7.14 17.72
C LEU A 249 -4.40 5.72 17.24
N ILE A 250 -4.07 5.57 15.96
CA ILE A 250 -3.56 4.33 15.38
C ILE A 250 -2.26 3.93 16.08
N GLU A 251 -1.32 4.88 16.21
CA GLU A 251 -0.04 4.65 16.88
C GLU A 251 -0.24 4.21 18.34
N GLU A 252 -1.11 4.90 19.08
CA GLU A 252 -1.42 4.57 20.48
C GLU A 252 -1.97 3.14 20.63
N PHE A 253 -2.86 2.72 19.73
CA PHE A 253 -3.38 1.36 19.74
C PHE A 253 -2.33 0.31 19.37
N LEU A 254 -1.52 0.55 18.34
CA LEU A 254 -0.44 -0.35 17.92
C LEU A 254 0.63 -0.49 19.01
N GLN A 255 0.96 0.59 19.72
CA GLN A 255 1.82 0.55 20.89
C GLN A 255 1.23 -0.42 21.93
N ARG A 256 -0.04 -0.24 22.34
CA ARG A 256 -0.72 -1.13 23.32
C ARG A 256 -0.76 -2.60 22.87
N LEU A 257 -0.97 -2.88 21.58
CA LEU A 257 -0.91 -4.23 21.03
C LEU A 257 0.48 -4.85 21.18
N GLY A 258 1.54 -4.07 20.95
CA GLY A 258 2.93 -4.50 21.15
C GLY A 258 3.24 -4.94 22.59
N TRP A 259 2.48 -4.46 23.59
CA TRP A 259 2.61 -4.83 25.00
C TRP A 259 1.89 -6.13 25.39
N GLN A 260 1.12 -6.75 24.49
CA GLN A 260 0.42 -7.99 24.83
C GLN A 260 1.43 -9.15 24.96
N LYS A 261 1.57 -9.69 26.18
CA LYS A 261 2.39 -10.90 26.41
C LYS A 261 1.95 -12.01 25.46
N PRO A 262 2.88 -12.69 24.76
CA PRO A 262 2.51 -13.77 23.86
C PRO A 262 1.71 -14.81 24.64
N ARG A 263 0.47 -15.06 24.21
CA ARG A 263 -0.31 -16.21 24.68
C ARG A 263 0.55 -17.43 24.37
N ARG A 264 1.05 -18.11 25.42
CA ARG A 264 1.75 -19.41 25.29
C ARG A 264 0.82 -20.41 24.60
N ARG A 265 0.80 -20.44 23.28
CA ARG A 265 0.40 -21.63 22.55
C ARG A 265 1.57 -22.60 22.74
N ARG A 266 1.29 -23.72 23.43
CA ARG A 266 2.21 -24.87 23.44
C ARG A 266 2.43 -25.24 21.99
N VAL A 267 3.60 -24.92 21.45
CA VAL A 267 4.10 -25.58 20.26
C VAL A 267 4.20 -27.05 20.64
N SER A 268 3.34 -27.87 20.06
CA SER A 268 3.40 -29.32 20.19
C SER A 268 4.76 -29.74 19.64
N ALA A 269 5.70 -30.08 20.53
CA ALA A 269 6.94 -30.73 20.15
C ALA A 269 6.60 -32.02 19.40
N ARG A 270 6.71 -32.00 18.07
CA ARG A 270 6.68 -33.20 17.25
C ARG A 270 8.06 -33.38 16.62
N SER A 271 8.56 -34.59 16.84
CA SER A 271 9.75 -35.26 16.32
C SER A 271 11.12 -34.65 16.62
N THR A 272 11.73 -35.18 17.69
CA THR A 272 13.13 -35.62 17.78
C THR A 272 14.07 -35.17 16.65
N PHE A 273 14.88 -34.15 16.94
CA PHE A 273 16.19 -33.99 16.31
C PHE A 273 17.03 -35.24 16.59
N ARG A 274 17.21 -36.12 15.59
CA ARG A 274 18.34 -37.05 15.58
C ARG A 274 19.56 -36.29 15.06
N SER A 275 20.54 -36.10 15.94
CA SER A 275 21.86 -35.60 15.59
C SER A 275 22.55 -36.57 14.63
N ALA A 276 22.66 -36.19 13.36
CA ALA A 276 23.54 -36.86 12.41
C ALA A 276 24.93 -36.18 12.47
N LEU A 277 25.70 -36.53 13.49
CA LEU A 277 27.16 -36.33 13.47
C LEU A 277 27.79 -37.69 13.13
N PRO A 278 28.54 -37.82 12.02
CA PRO A 278 29.31 -39.03 11.77
C PRO A 278 30.52 -39.09 12.71
N GLN A 279 30.53 -40.10 13.58
CA GLN A 279 31.74 -40.54 14.29
C GLN A 279 32.68 -41.21 13.26
N ALA A 280 33.74 -40.52 12.86
CA ALA A 280 34.93 -41.15 12.30
C ALA A 280 36.16 -40.24 12.47
N CYS A 281 37.31 -40.89 12.72
CA CYS A 281 38.66 -40.33 12.87
C CYS A 281 39.04 -39.75 14.24
N ARG A 282 39.35 -40.65 15.19
CA ARG A 282 40.56 -40.51 16.02
C ARG A 282 41.44 -41.74 15.79
N LYS A 283 42.66 -41.50 15.30
CA LYS A 283 43.82 -42.34 15.57
C LYS A 283 44.34 -41.96 16.95
#